data_AF-A0A5C1MHP6-F1
#
_entry.id   AF-A0A5C1MHP6-F1
#
_cell.length_a   1.000
_cell.length_b   1.000
_cell.length_c   1.000
_cell.angle_alpha   90.00
_cell.angle_beta   90.00
_cell.angle_gamma   90.00
#
_symmetry.space_group_name_H-M   'P 1'
#
loop_
_entity.id
_entity.type
_entity.pdbx_description
1 polymer ?
#
loop_
_entity_poly.entity_id
_entity_poly.type
_entity_poly.pdbx_seq_one_letter_code
_entity_poly.pdbx_strand_id
1 'polypeptide(L)'
;MNQALVLTIAVVAAAPLWAAQDGPATGKNLGNVVGGDFKKAHAVIEKKCTVCHSDKRIDAALSSGKDMAKIQQEMERRGAKLNAGEREVLGIYWKQQNPLKK
;
A
#
# COMPACT_ATOMS: atom_id res chain seq x y z
N MET A 1 26.51 13.66 -64.79
CA MET A 1 27.50 14.20 -63.83
C MET A 1 26.74 14.63 -62.59
N ASN A 2 27.25 14.26 -61.41
CA ASN A 2 26.90 14.78 -60.08
C ASN A 2 25.53 14.35 -59.49
N GLN A 3 25.38 13.92 -58.24
CA GLN A 3 26.25 13.78 -57.06
C GLN A 3 25.65 12.71 -56.13
N ALA A 4 26.52 12.09 -55.32
CA ALA A 4 26.19 11.14 -54.28
C ALA A 4 25.28 11.75 -53.19
N LEU A 5 24.23 11.02 -52.80
CA LEU A 5 23.50 11.28 -51.57
C LEU A 5 23.69 10.07 -50.64
N VAL A 6 24.58 10.26 -49.66
CA VAL A 6 24.91 9.29 -48.62
C VAL A 6 23.72 9.17 -47.67
N LEU A 7 23.10 7.99 -47.63
CA LEU A 7 22.08 7.60 -46.66
C LEU A 7 22.76 7.13 -45.37
N THR A 8 23.01 8.06 -44.45
CA THR A 8 23.39 7.73 -43.06
C THR A 8 22.13 7.59 -42.21
N ILE A 9 21.74 6.34 -41.94
CA ILE A 9 20.64 5.98 -41.04
C ILE A 9 21.15 5.98 -39.59
N ALA A 10 20.29 6.53 -38.73
CA ALA A 10 20.44 6.87 -37.33
C ALA A 10 20.74 5.71 -36.36
N VAL A 11 21.38 6.05 -35.22
CA VAL A 11 21.02 5.48 -33.91
C VAL A 11 21.06 6.60 -32.87
N VAL A 12 19.88 7.11 -32.51
CA VAL A 12 19.67 7.95 -31.32
C VAL A 12 19.63 7.03 -30.11
N ALA A 13 20.60 7.18 -29.20
CA ALA A 13 20.58 6.48 -27.92
C ALA A 13 19.51 7.08 -27.01
N ALA A 14 18.28 6.57 -27.11
CA ALA A 14 17.26 6.78 -26.11
C ALA A 14 17.59 5.90 -24.89
N ALA A 15 18.26 6.48 -23.89
CA ALA A 15 18.32 5.84 -22.57
C ALA A 15 16.94 5.98 -21.93
N PRO A 16 16.23 4.89 -21.62
CA PRO A 16 15.06 5.01 -20.76
C PRO A 16 15.60 5.30 -19.36
N LEU A 17 15.36 6.52 -18.87
CA LEU A 17 15.29 6.76 -17.43
C LEU A 17 14.16 5.89 -16.89
N TRP A 18 14.49 4.64 -16.56
CA TRP A 18 13.60 3.82 -15.75
C TRP A 18 13.55 4.48 -14.39
N ALA A 19 12.38 5.06 -14.14
CA ALA A 19 11.96 5.54 -12.85
C ALA A 19 12.33 4.51 -11.79
N ALA A 20 13.15 4.94 -10.82
CA ALA A 20 13.20 4.28 -9.53
C ALA A 20 11.79 4.39 -8.93
N GLN A 21 11.01 3.34 -9.08
CA GLN A 21 9.67 3.25 -8.52
C GLN A 21 9.57 1.99 -7.66
N ASP A 22 10.48 1.88 -6.71
CA ASP A 22 10.35 0.97 -5.57
C ASP A 22 9.82 1.77 -4.37
N GLY A 23 8.54 2.12 -4.42
CA GLY A 23 7.79 2.45 -3.21
C GLY A 23 7.71 1.21 -2.30
N PRO A 24 7.62 1.35 -0.97
CA PRO A 24 7.57 0.21 -0.07
C PRO A 24 6.43 -0.73 -0.45
N ALA A 25 6.77 -2.00 -0.67
CA ALA A 25 5.83 -3.06 -1.04
C ALA A 25 4.95 -3.50 0.16
N THR A 26 4.37 -2.55 0.89
CA THR A 26 3.47 -2.80 2.02
C THR A 26 2.03 -2.88 1.52
N GLY A 27 1.65 -4.06 1.01
CA GLY A 27 0.27 -4.32 0.60
C GLY A 27 0.03 -5.43 -0.43
N LYS A 28 0.95 -6.39 -0.59
CA LYS A 28 0.80 -7.44 -1.62
C LYS A 28 -0.22 -8.56 -1.30
N ASN A 29 -0.93 -8.52 -0.17
CA ASN A 29 -1.89 -9.58 0.22
C ASN A 29 -3.19 -9.02 0.81
N LEU A 30 -3.85 -8.13 0.08
CA LEU A 30 -5.06 -7.47 0.54
C LEU A 30 -6.19 -7.91 -0.37
N GLY A 31 -6.98 -8.86 0.11
CA GLY A 31 -8.02 -9.54 -0.67
C GLY A 31 -9.00 -8.58 -1.34
N ASN A 32 -9.58 -9.07 -2.43
CA ASN A 32 -10.50 -8.42 -3.35
C ASN A 32 -11.61 -7.58 -2.70
N VAL A 33 -11.50 -6.29 -2.88
CA VAL A 33 -12.37 -5.22 -2.38
C VAL A 33 -12.16 -4.00 -3.26
N VAL A 34 -13.24 -3.27 -3.45
CA VAL A 34 -13.36 -2.32 -4.56
C VAL A 34 -12.60 -1.02 -4.23
N GLY A 35 -11.32 -1.00 -4.62
CA GLY A 35 -10.54 0.11 -5.18
C GLY A 35 -10.17 1.31 -4.28
N GLY A 36 -11.12 1.91 -3.57
CA GLY A 36 -10.95 3.21 -2.90
C GLY A 36 -10.58 3.10 -1.42
N ASP A 37 -11.43 2.44 -0.65
CA ASP A 37 -11.30 2.43 0.81
C ASP A 37 -10.17 1.55 1.30
N PHE A 38 -9.79 0.51 0.55
CA PHE A 38 -8.57 -0.25 0.83
C PHE A 38 -7.31 0.57 0.61
N LYS A 39 -7.23 1.34 -0.48
CA LYS A 39 -6.07 2.22 -0.70
C LYS A 39 -5.95 3.25 0.43
N LYS A 40 -7.07 3.81 0.87
CA LYS A 40 -7.09 4.71 2.04
C LYS A 40 -6.66 4.00 3.32
N ALA A 41 -7.17 2.80 3.59
CA ALA A 41 -6.79 2.03 4.77
C ALA A 41 -5.29 1.73 4.79
N HIS A 42 -4.72 1.36 3.64
CA HIS A 42 -3.27 1.14 3.50
C HIS A 42 -2.47 2.40 3.78
N ALA A 43 -2.90 3.54 3.23
CA ALA A 43 -2.26 4.81 3.52
C ALA A 43 -2.32 5.19 5.01
N VAL A 44 -3.43 4.88 5.70
CA VAL A 44 -3.55 5.10 7.15
C VAL A 44 -2.63 4.14 7.92
N ILE A 45 -2.62 2.85 7.57
CA ILE A 45 -1.76 1.85 8.20
C ILE A 45 -0.29 2.25 8.08
N GLU A 46 0.16 2.59 6.87
CA GLU A 46 1.52 3.02 6.60
C GLU A 46 1.88 4.26 7.43
N LYS A 47 1.04 5.29 7.42
CA LYS A 47 1.37 6.58 8.07
C LYS A 47 1.20 6.59 9.59
N LYS A 48 0.30 5.76 10.14
CA LYS A 48 -0.12 5.84 11.55
C LYS A 48 0.30 4.62 12.35
N CYS A 49 0.16 3.44 11.76
CA CYS A 49 0.34 2.18 12.48
C CYS A 49 1.78 1.66 12.38
N THR A 50 2.58 2.16 11.43
CA THR A 50 4.00 1.76 11.29
C THR A 50 4.99 2.63 12.06
N VAL A 51 4.52 3.74 12.66
CA VAL A 51 5.38 4.71 13.36
C VAL A 51 6.12 4.08 14.53
N CYS A 52 5.50 3.15 15.24
CA CYS A 52 6.08 2.50 16.43
C CYS A 52 6.63 1.09 16.18
N HIS A 53 6.14 0.40 15.14
CA HIS A 53 6.52 -0.97 14.80
C HIS A 53 6.10 -1.32 13.37
N SER A 54 6.74 -2.29 12.73
CA SER A 54 6.36 -2.71 11.36
C SER A 54 4.92 -3.24 11.26
N ASP A 55 4.35 -3.03 10.07
CA ASP A 55 3.11 -3.60 9.55
C ASP A 55 3.02 -5.14 9.64
N LYS A 56 4.15 -5.85 9.68
CA LYS A 56 4.20 -7.31 9.92
C LYS A 56 3.39 -7.75 11.15
N ARG A 57 3.29 -6.90 12.18
CA ARG A 57 2.47 -7.19 13.37
C ARG A 57 0.97 -7.16 13.07
N ILE A 58 0.55 -6.30 12.16
CA ILE A 58 -0.84 -6.18 11.70
C ILE A 58 -1.18 -7.41 10.86
N ASP A 59 -0.29 -7.78 9.92
CA ASP A 59 -0.45 -8.99 9.10
C ASP A 59 -0.54 -10.26 9.96
N ALA A 60 0.31 -10.39 10.97
CA ALA A 60 0.28 -11.51 11.91
C ALA A 60 -1.02 -11.54 12.74
N ALA A 61 -1.55 -10.38 13.13
CA ALA A 61 -2.80 -10.30 13.87
C ALA A 61 -4.01 -10.68 13.00
N LEU A 62 -4.04 -10.19 11.76
CA LEU A 62 -5.06 -10.52 10.76
C LEU A 62 -5.05 -12.02 10.42
N SER A 63 -3.88 -12.58 10.11
CA SER A 63 -3.74 -14.01 9.77
C SER A 63 -4.08 -14.93 10.94
N SER A 64 -3.90 -14.46 12.18
CA SER A 64 -4.31 -15.16 13.39
C SER A 64 -5.77 -14.95 13.77
N GLY A 65 -6.57 -14.27 12.93
CA GLY A 65 -8.00 -14.00 13.19
C GLY A 65 -8.26 -13.15 14.43
N LYS A 66 -7.32 -12.29 14.83
CA LYS A 66 -7.50 -11.42 16.00
C LYS A 66 -8.52 -10.32 15.72
N ASP A 67 -9.18 -9.86 16.77
CA ASP A 67 -10.06 -8.70 16.71
C ASP A 67 -9.23 -7.42 16.52
N MET A 68 -9.17 -6.96 15.27
CA MET A 68 -8.42 -5.77 14.91
C MET A 68 -9.02 -4.48 15.44
N ALA A 69 -10.33 -4.41 15.68
CA ALA A 69 -10.96 -3.24 16.27
C ALA A 69 -10.51 -3.07 17.73
N LYS A 70 -10.45 -4.18 18.49
CA LYS A 70 -9.91 -4.18 19.85
C LYS A 70 -8.42 -3.84 19.88
N ILE A 71 -7.63 -4.38 18.95
CA ILE A 71 -6.19 -4.04 18.84
C ILE A 71 -6.01 -2.56 18.53
N GLN A 72 -6.77 -2.00 17.58
CA GLN A 72 -6.72 -0.58 17.24
C GLN A 72 -6.99 0.29 18.47
N GLN A 73 -8.05 0.01 19.23
CA GLN A 73 -8.36 0.74 20.46
C GLN A 73 -7.21 0.70 21.47
N GLU A 74 -6.57 -0.46 21.64
CA GLU A 74 -5.40 -0.60 22.52
C GLU A 74 -4.20 0.20 21.99
N MET A 75 -3.99 0.26 20.66
CA MET A 75 -2.92 1.08 20.09
C MET A 75 -3.20 2.57 20.28
N GLU A 76 -4.46 3.00 20.17
CA GLU A 76 -4.85 4.39 20.46
C GLU A 76 -4.62 4.74 21.94
N ARG A 77 -4.93 3.81 22.86
CA ARG A 77 -4.62 3.95 24.29
C ARG A 77 -3.11 4.04 24.57
N ARG A 78 -2.28 3.39 23.74
CA ARG A 78 -0.82 3.44 23.80
C ARG A 78 -0.21 4.65 23.09
N GLY A 79 -1.03 5.52 22.50
CA GLY A 79 -0.60 6.79 21.92
C GLY A 79 -0.72 6.88 20.40
N ALA A 80 -1.27 5.86 19.71
CA ALA A 80 -1.61 6.02 18.31
C ALA A 80 -2.71 7.09 18.15
N LYS A 81 -2.50 8.08 17.29
CA LYS A 81 -3.44 9.17 17.08
C LYS A 81 -4.11 9.03 15.72
N LEU A 82 -5.39 8.63 15.77
CA LEU A 82 -6.27 8.57 14.61
C LEU A 82 -7.34 9.67 14.71
N ASN A 83 -7.71 10.28 13.59
CA ASN A 83 -8.90 11.12 13.51
C ASN A 83 -10.16 10.26 13.24
N ALA A 84 -11.34 10.90 13.22
CA ALA A 84 -12.60 10.18 13.03
C ALA A 84 -12.67 9.41 11.69
N GLY A 85 -12.27 10.04 10.58
CA GLY A 85 -12.28 9.40 9.26
C GLY A 85 -11.25 8.28 9.13
N GLU A 86 -10.07 8.42 9.74
CA GLU A 86 -9.06 7.36 9.79
C GLU A 86 -9.57 6.15 10.56
N ARG A 87 -10.24 6.34 11.71
CA ARG A 87 -10.88 5.24 12.44
C ARG A 87 -11.97 4.55 11.63
N GLU A 88 -12.80 5.32 10.94
CA GLU A 88 -13.88 4.78 10.12
C GLU A 88 -13.35 3.91 8.98
N VAL A 89 -12.38 4.43 8.23
CA VAL A 89 -11.73 3.70 7.12
C VAL A 89 -11.13 2.38 7.62
N LEU A 90 -10.38 2.41 8.73
CA LEU A 90 -9.81 1.20 9.30
C LEU A 90 -10.91 0.25 9.81
N GLY A 91 -11.96 0.77 10.43
CA GLY A 91 -13.09 -0.04 10.90
C GLY A 91 -13.83 -0.80 9.79
N ILE A 92 -14.02 -0.16 8.62
CA ILE A 92 -14.57 -0.82 7.43
C ILE A 92 -13.62 -1.90 6.94
N TYR A 93 -12.33 -1.55 6.82
CA TYR A 93 -11.29 -2.45 6.34
C TYR A 93 -11.15 -3.71 7.22
N TRP A 94 -11.16 -3.58 8.55
CA TRP A 94 -11.10 -4.74 9.47
C TRP A 94 -12.28 -5.70 9.32
N LYS A 95 -13.49 -5.17 9.08
CA LYS A 95 -14.68 -6.00 8.86
C LYS A 95 -14.60 -6.77 7.54
N GLN A 96 -14.01 -6.16 6.52
CA GLN A 96 -13.83 -6.77 5.20
C GLN A 96 -12.69 -7.80 5.18
N GLN A 97 -11.66 -7.59 6.00
CA GLN A 97 -10.51 -8.49 6.17
C GLN A 97 -10.77 -9.67 7.13
N ASN A 98 -12.03 -10.09 7.31
CA ASN A 98 -12.37 -11.34 7.97
C ASN A 98 -12.78 -12.43 6.94
N PRO A 99 -11.85 -12.94 6.11
CA PRO A 99 -12.13 -13.97 5.11
C PRO A 99 -12.39 -15.36 5.71
N LEU A 100 -12.23 -15.54 7.03
CA LEU A 100 -12.46 -16.82 7.72
C LEU A 100 -13.94 -17.13 7.97
N LYS A 101 -14.87 -16.28 7.50
CA LYS A 101 -16.25 -16.71 7.23
C LYS A 101 -16.36 -17.19 5.78
N LYS A 102 -15.90 -18.40 5.52
CA LYS A 102 -16.42 -19.26 4.45
C LYS A 102 -16.75 -20.62 5.04
#